data_AF-A0A223M9W3-F1
#
_entry.id   AF-A0A223M9W3-F1
#
_cell.length_a   1.000
_cell.length_b   1.000
_cell.length_c   1.000
_cell.angle_alpha   90.00
_cell.angle_beta   90.00
_cell.angle_gamma   90.00
#
_symmetry.space_group_name_H-M   'P 1'
#
loop_
_entity.id
_entity.type
_entity.pdbx_description
1 polymer ?
#
loop_
_entity_poly.entity_id
_entity_poly.type
_entity_poly.pdbx_seq_one_letter_code
_entity_poly.pdbx_strand_id
1 'polypeptide(L)'
;MNKSGDFVEELIKFYKINTQDLMIIYDDMNFEVGQAAIKTTGSAGGQRGMAHIIEKCKTKEIKRLKIGISRGENAKEYVLSPFLPKDNAKIKLVIEEAANILIFYLSNSFITTIEKFNANKNKV
;
A
#
# COMPACT_ATOMS: atom_id res chain seq x y z
N MET A 1 -8.74 -0.71 -11.87
CA MET A 1 -8.21 0.06 -10.72
C MET A 1 -8.91 1.39 -10.44
N ASN A 2 -9.20 2.25 -11.43
CA ASN A 2 -9.55 3.66 -11.14
C ASN A 2 -10.86 3.90 -10.38
N LYS A 3 -11.71 2.88 -10.22
CA LYS A 3 -12.99 2.95 -9.49
C LYS A 3 -12.94 2.27 -8.11
N SER A 4 -11.76 1.95 -7.58
CA SER A 4 -11.64 1.23 -6.28
C SER A 4 -12.37 1.92 -5.11
N GLY A 5 -12.44 3.26 -5.11
CA GLY A 5 -13.22 4.02 -4.14
C GLY A 5 -14.70 3.66 -4.04
N ASP A 6 -15.37 3.25 -5.13
CA ASP A 6 -16.80 2.87 -5.09
C ASP A 6 -17.00 1.65 -4.18
N PHE A 7 -16.19 0.60 -4.40
CA PHE A 7 -16.21 -0.61 -3.58
C PHE A 7 -15.86 -0.34 -2.11
N VAL A 8 -14.82 0.47 -1.87
CA VAL A 8 -14.40 0.80 -0.50
C VAL A 8 -15.49 1.58 0.23
N GLU A 9 -16.14 2.53 -0.44
CA GLU A 9 -17.26 3.31 0.12
C GLU A 9 -18.44 2.41 0.49
N GLU A 10 -18.82 1.49 -0.39
CA GLU A 10 -19.90 0.52 -0.14
C GLU A 10 -19.57 -0.38 1.05
N LEU A 11 -18.33 -0.88 1.13
CA LEU A 11 -17.85 -1.75 2.21
C LEU A 11 -17.89 -1.02 3.56
N ILE A 12 -17.43 0.24 3.61
CA ILE A 12 -17.50 1.10 4.79
C ILE A 12 -18.94 1.26 5.26
N LYS A 13 -19.85 1.60 4.35
CA LYS A 13 -21.27 1.84 4.67
C LYS A 13 -21.95 0.57 5.17
N PHE A 14 -21.69 -0.56 4.50
CA PHE A 14 -22.33 -1.83 4.81
C PHE A 14 -21.90 -2.37 6.19
N TYR A 15 -20.59 -2.40 6.46
CA TYR A 15 -20.05 -2.92 7.72
C TYR A 15 -19.92 -1.86 8.83
N LYS A 16 -20.25 -0.60 8.54
CA LYS A 16 -20.11 0.53 9.48
C LYS A 16 -18.69 0.69 10.03
N ILE A 17 -17.69 0.52 9.15
CA ILE A 17 -16.27 0.58 9.51
C ILE A 17 -15.80 2.03 9.56
N ASN A 18 -14.97 2.41 10.54
CA ASN A 18 -14.33 3.72 10.52
C ASN A 18 -13.18 3.75 9.51
N THR A 19 -12.94 4.87 8.84
CA THR A 19 -11.82 4.99 7.89
C THR A 19 -10.45 4.74 8.54
N GLN A 20 -10.34 4.99 9.85
CA GLN A 20 -9.15 4.69 10.64
C GLN A 20 -8.89 3.18 10.78
N ASP A 21 -9.91 2.34 10.64
CA ASP A 21 -9.79 0.88 10.71
C ASP A 21 -9.43 0.27 9.34
N LEU A 22 -9.39 1.09 8.28
CA LEU A 22 -9.00 0.67 6.94
C LEU A 22 -7.48 0.71 6.76
N MET A 23 -6.95 -0.32 6.12
CA MET A 23 -5.62 -0.31 5.52
C MET A 23 -5.71 -0.66 4.04
N ILE A 24 -5.14 0.19 3.19
CA ILE A 24 -5.09 -0.04 1.74
C ILE A 24 -3.67 -0.45 1.34
N ILE A 25 -3.57 -1.58 0.64
CA ILE A 25 -2.30 -2.11 0.11
C ILE A 25 -2.28 -1.88 -1.40
N TYR A 26 -1.22 -1.27 -1.93
CA TYR A 26 -1.13 -0.96 -3.36
C TYR A 26 0.32 -0.75 -3.82
N ASP A 27 0.55 -0.85 -5.12
CA ASP A 27 1.83 -0.60 -5.77
C ASP A 27 2.19 0.90 -5.74
N ASP A 28 3.47 1.26 -5.70
CA ASP A 28 3.90 2.65 -5.74
C ASP A 28 5.19 2.84 -6.53
N MET A 29 5.13 3.73 -7.51
CA MET A 29 6.25 4.00 -8.41
C MET A 29 7.33 4.92 -7.80
N ASN A 30 7.10 5.50 -6.61
CA ASN A 30 8.10 6.35 -5.97
C ASN A 30 9.08 5.55 -5.11
N PHE A 31 8.79 4.27 -4.86
CA PHE A 31 9.67 3.35 -4.14
C PHE A 31 10.25 2.33 -5.12
N GLU A 32 11.49 1.92 -4.88
CA GLU A 32 12.14 0.92 -5.72
C GLU A 32 11.51 -0.46 -5.55
N VAL A 33 11.63 -1.30 -6.59
CA VAL A 33 11.23 -2.70 -6.53
C VAL A 33 11.87 -3.40 -5.32
N GLY A 34 11.03 -4.02 -4.49
CA GLY A 34 11.44 -4.73 -3.29
C GLY A 34 11.35 -3.89 -2.01
N GLN A 35 11.01 -2.60 -2.09
CA GLN A 35 10.79 -1.76 -0.92
C GLN A 35 9.32 -1.76 -0.53
N ALA A 36 9.01 -1.90 0.76
CA ALA A 36 7.69 -1.59 1.31
C ALA A 36 7.71 -0.27 2.09
N ALA A 37 6.58 0.41 2.23
CA ALA A 37 6.46 1.57 3.11
C ALA A 37 5.08 1.67 3.77
N ILE A 38 5.06 1.87 5.09
CA ILE A 38 3.83 2.10 5.84
C ILE A 38 3.58 3.61 5.98
N LYS A 39 2.34 4.06 5.76
CA LYS A 39 1.91 5.45 5.94
C LYS A 39 0.57 5.52 6.68
N THR A 40 0.39 6.54 7.51
CA THR A 40 -0.87 6.86 8.21
C THR A 40 -1.76 7.83 7.40
N THR A 41 -1.15 8.63 6.53
CA THR A 41 -1.82 9.67 5.75
C THR A 41 -0.98 10.05 4.51
N GLY A 42 -1.52 10.88 3.63
CA GLY A 42 -0.79 11.47 2.50
C GLY A 42 -1.64 11.70 1.24
N SER A 43 -1.03 12.24 0.19
CA SER A 43 -1.66 12.32 -1.14
C SER A 43 -1.69 10.94 -1.81
N ALA A 44 -2.40 10.82 -2.94
CA ALA A 44 -2.43 9.57 -3.71
C ALA A 44 -1.10 9.20 -4.38
N GLY A 45 -0.13 10.11 -4.46
CA GLY A 45 1.20 9.83 -5.04
C GLY A 45 1.18 9.41 -6.51
N GLY A 46 0.15 9.82 -7.27
CA GLY A 46 -0.07 9.43 -8.66
C GLY A 46 -0.94 8.17 -8.84
N GLN A 47 -1.28 7.46 -7.76
CA GLN A 47 -2.13 6.26 -7.84
C GLN A 47 -3.60 6.61 -7.96
N ARG A 48 -4.19 6.30 -9.12
CA ARG A 48 -5.58 6.67 -9.46
C ARG A 48 -6.61 5.96 -8.58
N GLY A 49 -6.36 4.69 -8.21
CA GLY A 49 -7.21 3.96 -7.28
C GLY A 49 -7.23 4.60 -5.89
N MET A 50 -6.05 4.93 -5.35
CA MET A 50 -5.94 5.62 -4.06
C MET A 50 -6.54 7.04 -4.10
N ALA A 51 -6.40 7.75 -5.23
CA ALA A 51 -7.03 9.06 -5.41
C ALA A 51 -8.56 8.95 -5.31
N HIS A 52 -9.16 7.96 -5.99
CA HIS A 52 -10.59 7.72 -5.92
C HIS A 52 -11.05 7.29 -4.53
N ILE A 53 -10.26 6.48 -3.81
CA ILE A 53 -10.56 6.13 -2.40
C ILE A 53 -10.57 7.38 -1.51
N ILE A 54 -9.57 8.26 -1.63
CA ILE A 54 -9.52 9.51 -0.85
C ILE A 54 -10.73 10.39 -1.15
N GLU A 55 -11.10 10.50 -2.43
CA GLU A 55 -12.28 11.26 -2.88
C GLU A 55 -13.56 10.72 -2.24
N LYS A 56 -13.80 9.41 -2.33
CA LYS A 56 -15.01 8.76 -1.81
C LYS A 56 -15.09 8.75 -0.30
N CYS A 57 -13.99 8.49 0.39
CA CYS A 57 -13.91 8.51 1.84
C CYS A 57 -13.84 9.94 2.42
N LYS A 58 -13.63 10.96 1.57
CA LYS A 58 -13.47 12.38 1.95
C LYS A 58 -12.37 12.62 3.00
N THR A 59 -11.35 11.76 3.03
CA THR A 59 -10.23 11.88 3.97
C THR A 59 -8.94 11.32 3.38
N LYS A 60 -7.81 11.90 3.79
CA LYS A 60 -6.45 11.40 3.49
C LYS A 60 -5.91 10.49 4.59
N GLU A 61 -6.54 10.50 5.77
CA GLU A 61 -6.19 9.71 6.95
C GLU A 61 -6.65 8.27 6.80
N ILE A 62 -5.96 7.55 5.93
CA ILE A 62 -6.21 6.14 5.63
C ILE A 62 -4.84 5.47 5.70
N LYS A 63 -4.73 4.41 6.49
CA LYS A 63 -3.49 3.64 6.64
C LYS A 63 -3.16 2.96 5.33
N ARG A 64 -1.86 2.89 5.00
CA ARG A 64 -1.39 2.38 3.72
C ARG A 64 -0.16 1.52 3.90
N LEU A 65 -0.13 0.41 3.17
CA LEU A 65 1.07 -0.37 2.92
C LEU A 65 1.39 -0.27 1.44
N LYS A 66 2.45 0.45 1.12
CA LYS A 66 2.89 0.74 -0.25
C LYS A 66 3.94 -0.28 -0.65
N ILE A 67 3.80 -0.89 -1.81
CA ILE A 67 4.77 -1.83 -2.37
C ILE A 67 5.47 -1.17 -3.55
N GLY A 68 6.78 -0.97 -3.43
CA GLY A 68 7.60 -0.32 -4.44
C GLY A 68 7.69 -1.15 -5.70
N ILE A 69 7.41 -0.50 -6.83
CA ILE A 69 7.52 -1.11 -8.15
C ILE A 69 8.51 -0.37 -9.06
N SER A 70 9.21 0.66 -8.56
CA SER A 70 9.99 1.60 -9.36
C SER A 70 9.14 2.38 -10.39
N ARG A 71 9.77 3.33 -11.07
CA ARG A 71 9.14 4.13 -12.13
C ARG A 71 9.68 3.70 -13.49
N GLY A 72 8.77 3.31 -14.40
CA GLY A 72 9.06 3.19 -15.83
C GLY A 72 8.87 4.52 -16.57
N GLU A 73 9.31 4.58 -17.82
CA GLU A 73 9.19 5.78 -18.67
C GLU A 73 7.72 6.17 -18.90
N ASN A 74 6.89 5.20 -19.30
CA ASN A 74 5.44 5.36 -19.41
C ASN A 74 4.75 4.68 -18.25
N ALA A 75 4.25 5.47 -17.29
CA ALA A 75 3.59 4.96 -16.09
C ALA A 75 2.43 4.01 -16.40
N LYS A 76 1.60 4.29 -17.42
CA LYS A 76 0.40 3.50 -17.74
C LYS A 76 0.78 2.12 -18.27
N GLU A 77 1.74 2.06 -19.17
CA GLU A 77 2.23 0.80 -19.74
C GLU A 77 3.01 0.00 -18.69
N TYR A 78 3.81 0.69 -17.88
CA TYR A 78 4.64 0.07 -16.85
C TYR A 78 3.81 -0.70 -15.82
N VAL A 79 2.75 -0.08 -15.26
CA VAL A 79 1.91 -0.75 -14.24
C VAL A 79 1.09 -1.93 -14.78
N LEU A 80 0.98 -2.05 -16.10
CA LEU A 80 0.28 -3.17 -16.76
C LEU A 80 1.24 -4.25 -17.28
N SER A 81 2.55 -4.01 -17.17
CA SER A 81 3.58 -4.92 -17.65
C SER A 81 4.01 -5.90 -16.55
N PRO A 82 4.44 -7.11 -16.91
CA PRO A 82 5.02 -8.04 -15.94
C PRO A 82 6.35 -7.49 -15.39
N PHE A 83 6.72 -7.92 -14.18
CA PHE A 83 8.05 -7.66 -13.65
C PHE A 83 9.13 -8.33 -14.48
N LEU A 84 10.32 -7.71 -14.50
CA LEU A 84 11.49 -8.29 -15.14
C LEU A 84 11.98 -9.50 -14.32
N PRO A 85 12.55 -10.55 -14.95
CA PRO A 85 13.02 -11.73 -14.23
C PRO A 85 14.00 -11.43 -13.09
N LYS A 86 14.86 -10.41 -13.25
CA LYS A 86 15.81 -9.94 -12.24
C LYS A 86 15.15 -9.45 -10.94
N ASP A 87 13.89 -9.03 -11.04
CA ASP A 87 13.14 -8.42 -9.94
C ASP A 87 12.25 -9.43 -9.22
N ASN A 88 12.03 -10.64 -9.79
CA ASN A 88 11.16 -11.67 -9.22
C ASN A 88 11.52 -12.03 -7.76
N ALA A 89 12.81 -12.15 -7.45
CA ALA A 89 13.26 -12.45 -6.09
C ALA A 89 12.92 -11.31 -5.11
N LYS A 90 13.12 -10.06 -5.52
CA LYS A 90 12.79 -8.87 -4.72
C LYS A 90 11.29 -8.76 -4.48
N ILE A 91 10.48 -9.03 -5.52
CA ILE A 91 9.01 -9.02 -5.43
C ILE A 91 8.51 -10.11 -4.49
N LYS A 92 9.07 -11.32 -4.57
CA LYS A 92 8.72 -12.40 -3.65
C LYS A 92 9.00 -12.01 -2.19
N LEU A 93 10.20 -11.50 -1.92
CA LEU A 93 10.60 -11.09 -0.57
C LEU A 93 9.73 -9.96 -0.01
N VAL A 94 9.43 -8.94 -0.81
CA VAL A 94 8.60 -7.81 -0.34
C VAL A 94 7.14 -8.22 -0.11
N ILE A 95 6.61 -9.18 -0.88
CA ILE A 95 5.27 -9.72 -0.64
C ILE A 95 5.25 -10.54 0.67
N GLU A 96 6.27 -11.36 0.91
CA GLU A 96 6.42 -12.10 2.18
C GLU A 96 6.54 -11.14 3.37
N GLU A 97 7.34 -10.07 3.24
CA GLU A 97 7.45 -9.03 4.25
C GLU A 97 6.12 -8.32 4.48
N ALA A 98 5.41 -7.94 3.42
CA ALA A 98 4.10 -7.31 3.50
C ALA A 98 3.08 -8.20 4.24
N ALA A 99 3.05 -9.50 3.94
CA ALA A 99 2.20 -10.45 4.64
C ALA A 99 2.56 -10.54 6.14
N ASN A 100 3.85 -10.58 6.47
CA ASN A 100 4.32 -10.61 7.87
C ASN A 100 3.93 -9.33 8.64
N ILE A 101 4.00 -8.17 7.99
CA ILE A 101 3.53 -6.89 8.57
C ILE A 101 2.04 -6.97 8.90
N LEU A 102 1.23 -7.47 7.95
CA LEU A 102 -0.22 -7.56 8.12
C LEU A 102 -0.60 -8.56 9.23
N ILE A 103 0.04 -9.74 9.26
CA ILE A 103 -0.16 -10.73 10.32
C ILE A 103 0.21 -10.14 11.69
N PHE A 104 1.34 -9.43 11.77
CA PHE A 104 1.73 -8.77 13.02
C PHE A 104 0.71 -7.71 13.45
N TYR A 105 0.20 -6.92 12.50
CA TYR A 105 -0.78 -5.87 12.76
C TYR A 105 -2.10 -6.40 13.33
N LEU A 106 -2.52 -7.63 12.98
CA LEU A 106 -3.78 -8.21 13.49
C LEU A 106 -3.82 -8.33 15.02
N SER A 107 -2.66 -8.45 15.67
CA SER A 107 -2.56 -8.62 17.13
C SER A 107 -1.87 -7.45 17.83
N ASN A 108 -1.52 -6.39 17.11
CA ASN A 108 -0.70 -5.29 17.63
C ASN A 108 -1.23 -3.92 17.20
N SER A 109 -0.85 -2.88 17.94
CA SER A 109 -1.18 -1.52 17.54
C SER A 109 -0.50 -1.14 16.21
N PHE A 110 -1.08 -0.18 15.49
CA PHE A 110 -0.47 0.30 14.25
C PHE A 110 0.88 0.98 14.48
N ILE A 111 1.05 1.67 15.62
CA ILE A 111 2.31 2.31 16.01
C ILE A 111 3.39 1.25 16.23
N THR A 112 3.11 0.22 17.04
CA THR A 112 4.04 -0.89 17.28
C THR A 112 4.42 -1.62 15.97
N THR A 113 3.46 -1.75 15.05
CA THR A 113 3.70 -2.33 13.72
C THR A 113 4.71 -1.49 12.92
N ILE A 114 4.55 -0.17 12.90
CA ILE A 114 5.47 0.75 12.23
C ILE A 114 6.87 0.69 12.87
N GLU A 115 6.96 0.71 14.20
CA GLU A 115 8.23 0.64 14.92
C GLU A 115 9.00 -0.64 14.59
N LYS A 116 8.32 -1.79 14.64
CA LYS A 116 8.92 -3.09 14.28
C LYS A 116 9.39 -3.12 12.83
N PHE A 117 8.56 -2.61 11.91
CA PHE A 117 8.89 -2.56 10.49
C PHE A 117 10.12 -1.68 10.22
N ASN A 118 10.16 -0.47 10.79
CA ASN A 118 11.28 0.45 10.60
C ASN A 118 12.57 -0.07 11.26
N ALA A 119 12.48 -0.77 12.39
CA ALA A 119 13.64 -1.40 13.04
C ALA A 119 14.28 -2.49 12.17
N ASN A 120 13.49 -3.23 11.38
CA ASN A 120 14.00 -4.25 10.47
C ASN A 120 14.69 -3.64 9.23
N LYS A 121 14.21 -2.50 8.73
CA LYS A 121 14.88 -1.78 7.63
C LYS A 121 16.30 -1.29 7.96
N ASN A 122 16.56 -0.94 9.22
CA ASN A 122 17.85 -0.44 9.66
C ASN A 122 18.90 -1.55 9.93
N LYS A 123 18.56 -2.82 9.69
CA LYS A 123 19.44 -3.98 9.92
C LYS A 123 20.05 -4.57 8.65
N VAL A 124 19.85 -3.93 7.49
CA VAL A 124 20.37 -4.36 6.18
C VAL A 124 21.37 -3.34 5.67
#